data_AF-A0A9E6R9B3-F1
#
_entry.id   AF-A0A9E6R9B3-F1
#
_cell.length_a   1.000
_cell.length_b   1.000
_cell.length_c   1.000
_cell.angle_alpha   90.00
_cell.angle_beta   90.00
_cell.angle_gamma   90.00
#
_symmetry.space_group_name_H-M   'P 1'
#
loop_
_entity.id
_entity.type
_entity.pdbx_description
1 polymer ?
#
loop_
_entity_poly.entity_id
_entity_poly.type
_entity_poly.pdbx_seq_one_letter_code
_entity_poly.pdbx_strand_id
1 'polypeptide(L)'
;MKPADLIGAAGATSIQQRLSTLTSEDGVARYLLDRLTGEQVAAITAALLATSGVAAQLKIAIPRALVDGHGLPDAVVTDDRTVAVRNAECEKPALLMANTDDDQGESLQDVTLIGAKQLTEDVAPWVEAASTGLGLPEGQLAAWRAALAGLNAADDWTLHQVSHFVALTRQRVAEESKPVQEALGWALPALRLPRDSGYFVGIKDKDLDQPRRWRKLFDKLISDRKPLMAKMRSNRQTIDADELQGQFEQSKEDIAAIAHGPIEVFIAAPPGWGDAAQALAEFEWEADNVLLLFSGIKLKKTTLAEDTINFFEFDFAGPAQRCRRGVS
;
A
#
# COMPACT_ATOMS: atom_id res chain seq x y z
N MET A 1 -12.45 -7.65 -8.25
CA MET A 1 -12.15 -7.81 -6.82
C MET A 1 -11.69 -6.46 -6.30
N LYS A 2 -12.33 -5.91 -5.27
CA LYS A 2 -11.99 -4.60 -4.71
C LYS A 2 -10.80 -4.71 -3.74
N PRO A 3 -10.09 -3.61 -3.43
CA PRO A 3 -9.00 -3.63 -2.45
C PRO A 3 -9.43 -4.18 -1.07
N ALA A 4 -10.63 -3.84 -0.59
CA ALA A 4 -11.16 -4.36 0.67
C ALA A 4 -11.36 -5.89 0.63
N ASP A 5 -11.85 -6.45 -0.48
CA ASP A 5 -12.01 -7.90 -0.65
C ASP A 5 -10.66 -8.62 -0.57
N LEU A 6 -9.60 -8.03 -1.14
CA LEU A 6 -8.24 -8.56 -1.07
C LEU A 6 -7.66 -8.50 0.34
N ILE A 7 -7.86 -7.39 1.06
CA ILE A 7 -7.47 -7.27 2.47
C ILE A 7 -8.17 -8.36 3.28
N GLY A 8 -9.48 -8.54 3.05
CA GLY A 8 -10.26 -9.56 3.74
C GLY A 8 -9.74 -10.97 3.50
N ALA A 9 -9.56 -11.35 2.23
CA ALA A 9 -9.06 -12.67 1.85
C ALA A 9 -7.63 -12.92 2.36
N ALA A 10 -6.70 -11.99 2.14
CA ALA A 10 -5.32 -12.13 2.59
C ALA A 10 -5.22 -12.18 4.12
N GLY A 11 -5.98 -11.34 4.82
CA GLY A 11 -6.04 -11.33 6.28
C GLY A 11 -6.63 -12.61 6.86
N ALA A 12 -7.71 -13.13 6.27
CA ALA A 12 -8.31 -14.39 6.68
C ALA A 12 -7.36 -15.57 6.50
N THR A 13 -6.67 -15.65 5.35
CA THR A 13 -5.65 -16.68 5.08
C THR A 13 -4.48 -16.57 6.07
N SER A 14 -3.97 -15.36 6.33
CA SER A 14 -2.88 -15.15 7.31
C SER A 14 -3.28 -15.61 8.71
N ILE A 15 -4.50 -15.30 9.15
CA ILE A 15 -5.01 -15.76 10.45
C ILE A 15 -5.21 -17.27 10.45
N GLN A 16 -5.73 -17.86 9.38
CA GLN A 16 -5.91 -19.31 9.25
C GLN A 16 -4.57 -20.06 9.35
N GLN A 17 -3.51 -19.54 8.72
CA GLN A 17 -2.17 -20.10 8.83
C GLN A 17 -1.70 -20.10 10.30
N ARG A 18 -1.89 -18.99 11.03
CA ARG A 18 -1.57 -18.90 12.46
C ARG A 18 -2.37 -19.91 13.29
N LEU A 19 -3.68 -20.04 13.02
CA LEU A 19 -4.53 -21.03 13.70
C LEU A 19 -4.05 -22.46 13.46
N SER A 20 -3.60 -22.78 12.24
CA SER A 20 -3.10 -24.12 11.90
C SER A 20 -1.82 -24.52 12.64
N THR A 21 -1.08 -23.54 13.18
CA THR A 21 0.14 -23.78 13.98
C THR A 21 -0.13 -23.94 15.46
N LEU A 22 -1.36 -23.73 15.93
CA LEU A 22 -1.71 -23.88 17.35
C LEU A 22 -1.67 -25.33 17.78
N THR A 23 -1.14 -25.55 18.98
CA THR A 23 -1.08 -26.83 19.67
C THR A 23 -1.92 -26.80 20.95
N SER A 24 -2.25 -27.96 21.50
CA SER A 24 -3.03 -28.06 22.74
C SER A 24 -2.31 -27.51 23.98
N GLU A 25 -1.00 -27.26 23.89
CA GLU A 25 -0.18 -26.74 24.98
C GLU A 25 -0.15 -25.19 25.01
N ASP A 26 -0.59 -24.53 23.95
CA ASP A 26 -0.49 -23.06 23.78
C ASP A 26 -1.54 -22.26 24.57
N GLY A 27 -2.47 -22.94 25.24
CA GLY A 27 -3.61 -22.28 25.88
C GLY A 27 -4.49 -21.55 24.85
N VAL A 28 -5.11 -20.44 25.25
CA VAL A 28 -5.93 -19.61 24.34
C VAL A 28 -5.07 -18.55 23.66
N ALA A 29 -4.86 -18.71 22.36
CA ALA A 29 -4.19 -17.71 21.53
C ALA A 29 -5.04 -16.44 21.38
N ARG A 30 -4.41 -15.27 21.50
CA ARG A 30 -5.11 -13.97 21.39
C ARG A 30 -4.52 -13.14 20.26
N TYR A 31 -5.35 -12.80 19.30
CA TYR A 31 -5.01 -11.97 18.15
C TYR A 31 -5.75 -10.64 18.23
N LEU A 32 -5.07 -9.56 17.89
CA LEU A 32 -5.64 -8.21 17.85
C LEU A 32 -5.39 -7.58 16.48
N LEU A 33 -6.48 -7.28 15.75
CA LEU A 33 -6.42 -6.44 14.56
C LEU A 33 -6.11 -5.01 15.00
N ASP A 34 -4.87 -4.59 14.80
CA ASP A 34 -4.31 -3.37 15.38
C ASP A 34 -4.22 -2.24 14.35
N ARG A 35 -4.78 -1.08 14.70
CA ARG A 35 -4.75 0.16 13.90
C ARG A 35 -5.27 -0.02 12.47
N LEU A 36 -6.25 -0.90 12.28
CA LEU A 36 -6.95 -1.09 11.01
C LEU A 36 -8.24 -0.26 11.00
N THR A 37 -8.68 0.16 9.82
CA THR A 37 -9.96 0.87 9.68
C THR A 37 -11.15 -0.08 9.90
N GLY A 38 -12.32 0.46 10.23
CA GLY A 38 -13.56 -0.33 10.39
C GLY A 38 -13.88 -1.19 9.16
N GLU A 39 -13.70 -0.63 7.95
CA GLU A 39 -13.88 -1.35 6.69
C GLU A 39 -12.90 -2.53 6.55
N GLN A 40 -11.62 -2.33 6.90
CA GLN A 40 -10.60 -3.38 6.84
C GLN A 40 -10.88 -4.50 7.83
N VAL A 41 -11.23 -4.15 9.08
CA VAL A 41 -11.61 -5.12 10.12
C VAL A 41 -12.84 -5.91 9.70
N ALA A 42 -13.85 -5.24 9.14
CA ALA A 42 -15.06 -5.88 8.66
C ALA A 42 -14.79 -6.83 7.49
N ALA A 43 -13.95 -6.43 6.52
CA ALA A 43 -13.59 -7.28 5.39
C ALA A 43 -12.87 -8.55 5.84
N ILE A 44 -11.90 -8.45 6.76
CA ILE A 44 -11.18 -9.61 7.32
C ILE A 44 -12.15 -10.52 8.09
N THR A 45 -13.01 -9.94 8.91
CA THR A 45 -13.98 -10.70 9.71
C THR A 45 -15.00 -11.43 8.82
N ALA A 46 -15.53 -10.77 7.80
CA ALA A 46 -16.45 -11.38 6.86
C ALA A 46 -15.79 -12.55 6.10
N ALA A 47 -14.54 -12.38 5.66
CA ALA A 47 -13.79 -13.44 5.00
C ALA A 47 -13.54 -14.63 5.94
N LEU A 48 -13.16 -14.40 7.20
CA LEU A 48 -13.00 -15.45 8.20
C LEU A 48 -14.29 -16.24 8.46
N LEU A 49 -15.44 -15.58 8.46
CA LEU A 49 -16.74 -16.23 8.65
C LEU A 49 -17.14 -17.10 7.46
N ALA A 50 -16.68 -16.76 6.26
CA ALA A 50 -16.88 -17.59 5.07
C ALA A 50 -15.91 -18.81 5.03
N THR A 51 -14.80 -18.76 5.77
CA THR A 51 -13.79 -19.83 5.77
C THR A 51 -14.21 -21.01 6.64
N SER A 52 -14.27 -22.19 6.01
CA SER A 52 -14.60 -23.44 6.69
C SER A 52 -13.58 -23.78 7.79
N GLY A 53 -14.05 -24.28 8.93
CA GLY A 53 -13.20 -24.71 10.06
C GLY A 53 -12.73 -23.58 10.99
N VAL A 54 -12.78 -22.31 10.56
CA VAL A 54 -12.42 -21.16 11.42
C VAL A 54 -13.36 -21.04 12.61
N ALA A 55 -14.67 -21.24 12.40
CA ALA A 55 -15.66 -21.13 13.47
C ALA A 55 -15.43 -22.12 14.62
N ALA A 56 -14.79 -23.27 14.40
CA ALA A 56 -14.48 -24.22 15.47
C ALA A 56 -13.25 -23.79 16.30
N GLN A 57 -12.33 -23.02 15.70
CA GLN A 57 -11.04 -22.67 16.32
C GLN A 57 -11.01 -21.25 16.87
N LEU A 58 -11.81 -20.34 16.31
CA LEU A 58 -11.73 -18.90 16.56
C LEU A 58 -13.02 -18.35 17.16
N LYS A 59 -12.90 -17.68 18.30
CA LYS A 59 -13.92 -16.77 18.84
C LYS A 59 -13.62 -15.38 18.29
N ILE A 60 -14.61 -14.71 17.74
CA ILE A 60 -14.44 -13.35 17.19
C ILE A 60 -15.29 -12.41 18.02
N ALA A 61 -14.69 -11.31 18.48
CA ALA A 61 -15.36 -10.29 19.27
C ALA A 61 -14.83 -8.90 18.87
N ILE A 62 -15.51 -8.29 17.89
CA ILE A 62 -15.14 -7.00 17.32
C ILE A 62 -15.99 -5.88 17.94
N PRO A 63 -15.40 -4.74 18.36
CA PRO A 63 -16.17 -3.63 18.91
C PRO A 63 -17.22 -3.10 17.93
N ARG A 64 -18.49 -3.02 18.35
CA ARG A 64 -19.60 -2.54 17.51
C ARG A 64 -19.35 -1.16 16.93
N ALA A 65 -18.85 -0.24 17.76
CA ALA A 65 -18.54 1.12 17.37
C ALA A 65 -17.52 1.23 16.23
N LEU A 66 -16.68 0.21 16.02
CA LEU A 66 -15.68 0.17 14.96
C LEU A 66 -16.26 -0.27 13.60
N VAL A 67 -17.24 -1.16 13.61
CA VAL A 67 -17.73 -1.86 12.41
C VAL A 67 -19.20 -1.57 12.11
N ASP A 68 -19.78 -0.57 12.79
CA ASP A 68 -21.16 -0.15 12.55
C ASP A 68 -21.35 0.24 11.07
N GLY A 69 -22.46 -0.19 10.48
CA GLY A 69 -22.75 -0.01 9.06
C GLY A 69 -22.01 -0.95 8.09
N HIS A 70 -21.12 -1.84 8.56
CA HIS A 70 -20.39 -2.78 7.68
C HIS A 70 -21.00 -4.19 7.57
N GLY A 71 -22.17 -4.43 8.16
CA GLY A 71 -22.97 -5.64 7.91
C GLY A 71 -22.45 -6.93 8.56
N LEU A 72 -21.63 -6.84 9.61
CA LEU A 72 -21.23 -8.01 10.40
C LEU A 72 -22.40 -8.53 11.27
N PRO A 73 -22.53 -9.86 11.46
CA PRO A 73 -23.57 -10.42 12.31
C PRO A 73 -23.32 -10.14 13.79
N ASP A 74 -24.38 -9.97 14.59
CA ASP A 74 -24.28 -9.69 16.03
C ASP A 74 -23.47 -10.74 16.81
N ALA A 75 -23.41 -11.98 16.33
CA ALA A 75 -22.68 -13.08 16.97
C ALA A 75 -21.16 -12.86 17.05
N VAL A 76 -20.59 -11.94 16.28
CA VAL A 76 -19.14 -11.64 16.27
C VAL A 76 -18.82 -10.22 16.73
N VAL A 77 -19.85 -9.46 17.08
CA VAL A 77 -19.76 -8.06 17.49
C VAL A 77 -19.99 -7.98 19.00
N THR A 78 -19.29 -7.07 19.68
CA THR A 78 -19.42 -6.84 21.11
C THR A 78 -19.46 -5.35 21.45
N ASP A 79 -20.15 -5.03 22.54
CA ASP A 79 -20.16 -3.70 23.15
C ASP A 79 -19.16 -3.61 24.33
N ASP A 80 -18.48 -4.71 24.66
CA ASP A 80 -17.46 -4.77 25.69
C ASP A 80 -16.15 -4.13 25.24
N ARG A 81 -15.40 -3.58 26.20
CA ARG A 81 -14.04 -3.07 25.95
C ARG A 81 -13.09 -4.24 25.66
N THR A 82 -12.09 -4.00 24.80
CA THR A 82 -11.07 -5.00 24.42
C THR A 82 -10.43 -5.71 25.62
N VAL A 83 -10.14 -4.97 26.71
CA VAL A 83 -9.58 -5.54 27.95
C VAL A 83 -10.53 -6.53 28.63
N ALA A 84 -11.84 -6.26 28.64
CA ALA A 84 -12.84 -7.16 29.21
C ALA A 84 -12.96 -8.44 28.38
N VAL A 85 -13.04 -8.29 27.05
CA VAL A 85 -13.10 -9.41 26.09
C VAL A 85 -11.87 -10.30 26.22
N ARG A 86 -10.68 -9.71 26.36
CA ARG A 86 -9.40 -10.43 26.49
C ARG A 86 -9.36 -11.36 27.71
N ASN A 87 -9.87 -10.88 28.84
CA ASN A 87 -9.83 -11.58 30.12
C ASN A 87 -11.02 -12.53 30.32
N ALA A 88 -12.01 -12.49 29.43
CA ALA A 88 -13.14 -13.41 29.46
C ALA A 88 -12.69 -14.84 29.15
N GLU A 89 -13.39 -15.82 29.73
CA GLU A 89 -13.17 -17.22 29.37
C GLU A 89 -13.46 -17.45 27.88
N CYS A 90 -12.60 -18.25 27.25
CA CYS A 90 -12.69 -18.61 25.85
C CYS A 90 -12.61 -20.13 25.72
N GLU A 91 -13.72 -20.73 25.33
CA GLU A 91 -13.85 -22.17 25.11
C GLU A 91 -13.20 -22.63 23.79
N LYS A 92 -12.76 -21.68 22.96
CA LYS A 92 -12.09 -21.95 21.69
C LYS A 92 -10.58 -21.76 21.81
N PRO A 93 -9.78 -22.48 20.99
CA PRO A 93 -8.32 -22.34 20.95
C PRO A 93 -7.81 -20.91 20.74
N ALA A 94 -8.58 -20.05 20.06
CA ALA A 94 -8.18 -18.68 19.78
C ALA A 94 -9.30 -17.65 19.92
N LEU A 95 -8.91 -16.41 20.22
CA LEU A 95 -9.75 -15.22 20.31
C LEU A 95 -9.20 -14.11 19.40
N LEU A 96 -10.05 -13.57 18.52
CA LEU A 96 -9.79 -12.40 17.68
C LEU A 96 -10.53 -11.17 18.22
N MET A 97 -9.80 -10.08 18.38
CA MET A 97 -10.29 -8.77 18.79
C MET A 97 -9.82 -7.69 17.80
N ALA A 98 -10.33 -6.47 17.95
CA ALA A 98 -9.84 -5.30 17.21
C ALA A 98 -9.78 -4.05 18.10
N ASN A 99 -8.92 -3.11 17.72
CA ASN A 99 -8.80 -1.77 18.31
C ASN A 99 -8.41 -0.74 17.24
N THR A 100 -8.67 0.53 17.54
CA THR A 100 -8.26 1.68 16.72
C THR A 100 -7.38 2.69 17.42
N ASP A 101 -7.16 2.55 18.74
CA ASP A 101 -6.49 3.58 19.56
C ASP A 101 -5.15 3.13 20.15
N ASP A 102 -4.24 4.09 20.28
CA ASP A 102 -2.86 3.95 20.81
C ASP A 102 -2.85 3.72 22.35
N ASP A 103 -3.86 4.24 23.06
CA ASP A 103 -3.95 4.25 24.54
C ASP A 103 -4.21 2.87 25.19
N GLN A 104 -4.31 1.80 24.39
CA GLN A 104 -4.44 0.43 24.88
C GLN A 104 -3.16 -0.40 24.69
N GLY A 105 -2.11 0.16 24.08
CA GLY A 105 -0.87 -0.56 23.73
C GLY A 105 0.03 -0.92 24.91
N GLU A 106 -0.02 -0.17 26.03
CA GLU A 106 0.95 -0.31 27.13
C GLU A 106 0.70 -1.51 28.08
N SER A 107 -0.40 -2.26 27.91
CA SER A 107 -0.71 -3.42 28.76
C SER A 107 -1.20 -4.66 27.97
N LEU A 108 -0.58 -4.93 26.82
CA LEU A 108 -0.87 -6.11 25.99
C LEU A 108 0.21 -7.19 26.10
N GLN A 109 0.55 -7.60 27.32
CA GLN A 109 1.29 -8.87 27.50
C GLN A 109 0.40 -10.01 26.97
N ASP A 110 0.99 -10.93 26.19
CA ASP A 110 0.37 -12.15 25.63
C ASP A 110 -0.69 -11.96 24.51
N VAL A 111 -0.62 -10.86 23.73
CA VAL A 111 -1.46 -10.65 22.54
C VAL A 111 -0.62 -10.50 21.28
N THR A 112 -0.96 -11.24 20.22
CA THR A 112 -0.34 -11.10 18.90
C THR A 112 -1.03 -9.99 18.12
N LEU A 113 -0.31 -8.90 17.86
CA LEU A 113 -0.78 -7.78 17.04
C LEU A 113 -0.73 -8.13 15.55
N ILE A 114 -1.83 -7.85 14.86
CA ILE A 114 -1.99 -8.03 13.41
C ILE A 114 -2.39 -6.67 12.83
N GLY A 115 -1.40 -5.83 12.59
CA GLY A 115 -1.58 -4.55 11.90
C GLY A 115 -1.20 -4.63 10.43
N ALA A 116 -1.19 -3.47 9.76
CA ALA A 116 -0.82 -3.35 8.35
C ALA A 116 0.50 -4.06 8.01
N LYS A 117 1.54 -3.85 8.83
CA LYS A 117 2.87 -4.44 8.61
C LYS A 117 2.83 -5.98 8.66
N GLN A 118 2.17 -6.57 9.66
CA GLN A 118 2.07 -8.02 9.81
C GLN A 118 1.23 -8.64 8.68
N LEU A 119 0.22 -7.93 8.19
CA LEU A 119 -0.59 -8.39 7.05
C LEU A 119 0.19 -8.36 5.74
N THR A 120 1.12 -7.43 5.57
CA THR A 120 1.90 -7.30 4.33
C THR A 120 3.23 -8.07 4.37
N GLU A 121 3.71 -8.49 5.53
CA GLU A 121 4.99 -9.20 5.68
C GLU A 121 5.00 -10.53 4.90
N ASP A 122 3.93 -11.32 5.00
CA ASP A 122 3.74 -12.49 4.16
C ASP A 122 2.96 -12.12 2.89
N VAL A 123 3.62 -12.28 1.75
CA VAL A 123 3.08 -11.96 0.42
C VAL A 123 2.26 -13.09 -0.18
N ALA A 124 2.40 -14.32 0.32
CA ALA A 124 1.71 -15.48 -0.26
C ALA A 124 0.18 -15.35 -0.17
N PRO A 125 -0.43 -14.98 0.98
CA PRO A 125 -1.88 -14.77 1.09
C PRO A 125 -2.43 -13.75 0.08
N TRP A 126 -1.66 -12.70 -0.21
CA TRP A 126 -2.06 -11.67 -1.17
C TRP A 126 -2.08 -12.18 -2.61
N VAL A 127 -1.03 -12.89 -3.03
CA VAL A 127 -0.95 -13.44 -4.38
C VAL A 127 -1.98 -14.56 -4.57
N GLU A 128 -2.22 -15.39 -3.55
CA GLU A 128 -3.24 -16.44 -3.60
C GLU A 128 -4.65 -15.84 -3.76
N ALA A 129 -4.99 -14.85 -2.94
CA ALA A 129 -6.27 -14.15 -3.04
C ALA A 129 -6.43 -13.48 -4.41
N ALA A 130 -5.40 -12.77 -4.89
CA ALA A 130 -5.47 -12.06 -6.15
C ALA A 130 -5.50 -12.99 -7.37
N SER A 131 -4.72 -14.07 -7.36
CA SER A 131 -4.63 -15.01 -8.48
C SER A 131 -5.82 -15.95 -8.62
N THR A 132 -6.71 -15.98 -7.64
CA THR A 132 -7.92 -16.82 -7.66
C THR A 132 -8.73 -16.55 -8.93
N GLY A 133 -8.95 -17.62 -9.70
CA GLY A 133 -9.70 -17.62 -10.95
C GLY A 133 -8.95 -17.08 -12.18
N LEU A 134 -7.66 -16.74 -12.07
CA LEU A 134 -6.87 -16.22 -13.21
C LEU A 134 -6.18 -17.31 -14.04
N GLY A 135 -6.00 -18.52 -13.47
CA GLY A 135 -5.32 -19.62 -14.17
C GLY A 135 -3.84 -19.33 -14.49
N LEU A 136 -3.17 -18.50 -13.69
CA LEU A 136 -1.76 -18.14 -13.91
C LEU A 136 -0.85 -19.36 -13.69
N PRO A 137 0.19 -19.55 -14.54
CA PRO A 137 1.17 -20.60 -14.33
C PRO A 137 2.05 -20.30 -13.10
N GLU A 138 2.62 -21.33 -12.47
CA GLU A 138 3.40 -21.17 -11.23
C GLU A 138 4.57 -20.20 -11.38
N GLY A 139 5.23 -20.13 -12.54
CA GLY A 139 6.28 -19.15 -12.79
C GLY A 139 5.81 -17.69 -12.69
N GLN A 140 4.58 -17.39 -13.12
CA GLN A 140 3.98 -16.06 -12.99
C GLN A 140 3.55 -15.79 -11.53
N LEU A 141 3.06 -16.81 -10.81
CA LEU A 141 2.76 -16.70 -9.38
C LEU A 141 4.03 -16.45 -8.56
N ALA A 142 5.10 -17.19 -8.82
CA ALA A 142 6.41 -16.99 -8.20
C ALA A 142 6.97 -15.59 -8.48
N ALA A 143 6.86 -15.12 -9.72
CA ALA A 143 7.24 -13.75 -10.09
C ALA A 143 6.43 -12.70 -9.33
N TRP A 144 5.11 -12.88 -9.20
CA TRP A 144 4.26 -11.95 -8.45
C TRP A 144 4.62 -11.93 -6.96
N ARG A 145 4.84 -13.09 -6.33
CA ARG A 145 5.29 -13.18 -4.93
C ARG A 145 6.64 -12.48 -4.75
N ALA A 146 7.60 -12.72 -5.65
CA ALA A 146 8.91 -12.09 -5.60
C ALA A 146 8.82 -10.56 -5.79
N ALA A 147 7.93 -10.09 -6.66
CA ALA A 147 7.67 -8.67 -6.86
C ALA A 147 7.10 -8.00 -5.61
N LEU A 148 6.08 -8.58 -4.97
CA LEU A 148 5.52 -8.03 -3.73
C LEU A 148 6.52 -8.07 -2.58
N ALA A 149 7.32 -9.13 -2.46
CA ALA A 149 8.37 -9.21 -1.45
C ALA A 149 9.45 -8.14 -1.69
N GLY A 150 9.82 -7.91 -2.96
CA GLY A 150 10.73 -6.84 -3.35
C GLY A 150 10.17 -5.45 -3.07
N LEU A 151 8.88 -5.24 -3.34
CA LEU A 151 8.15 -3.99 -3.07
C LEU A 151 8.17 -3.68 -1.57
N ASN A 152 7.75 -4.63 -0.72
CA ASN A 152 7.69 -4.45 0.74
C ASN A 152 9.07 -4.23 1.36
N ALA A 153 10.15 -4.68 0.71
CA ALA A 153 11.51 -4.46 1.16
C ALA A 153 12.12 -3.12 0.69
N ALA A 154 11.48 -2.41 -0.25
CA ALA A 154 11.99 -1.19 -0.87
C ALA A 154 11.59 0.08 -0.10
N ASP A 155 10.38 0.11 0.49
CA ASP A 155 9.83 1.28 1.17
C ASP A 155 8.70 0.85 2.12
N ASP A 156 8.28 1.75 3.01
CA ASP A 156 7.17 1.53 3.92
C ASP A 156 5.84 1.88 3.23
N TRP A 157 5.12 0.86 2.79
CA TRP A 157 3.84 1.00 2.10
C TRP A 157 2.67 0.88 3.06
N THR A 158 1.68 1.75 2.89
CA THR A 158 0.41 1.61 3.61
C THR A 158 -0.37 0.39 3.10
N LEU A 159 -1.20 -0.21 3.96
CA LEU A 159 -2.08 -1.33 3.57
C LEU A 159 -3.02 -0.94 2.40
N HIS A 160 -3.45 0.32 2.35
CA HIS A 160 -4.24 0.85 1.24
C HIS A 160 -3.45 0.81 -0.08
N GLN A 161 -2.19 1.26 -0.10
CA GLN A 161 -1.37 1.22 -1.30
C GLN A 161 -1.10 -0.21 -1.78
N VAL A 162 -0.74 -1.12 -0.87
CA VAL A 162 -0.48 -2.52 -1.24
C VAL A 162 -1.75 -3.19 -1.80
N SER A 163 -2.88 -3.04 -1.11
CA SER A 163 -4.15 -3.64 -1.57
C SER A 163 -4.62 -3.07 -2.90
N HIS A 164 -4.48 -1.77 -3.13
CA HIS A 164 -4.84 -1.14 -4.39
C HIS A 164 -3.90 -1.57 -5.52
N PHE A 165 -2.59 -1.62 -5.27
CA PHE A 165 -1.60 -2.10 -6.24
C PHE A 165 -1.87 -3.54 -6.69
N VAL A 166 -2.16 -4.44 -5.73
CA VAL A 166 -2.52 -5.83 -6.03
C VAL A 166 -3.86 -5.92 -6.76
N ALA A 167 -4.86 -5.11 -6.39
CA ALA A 167 -6.16 -5.07 -7.05
C ALA A 167 -6.04 -4.65 -8.53
N LEU A 168 -5.31 -3.57 -8.80
CA LEU A 168 -5.09 -3.07 -10.16
C LEU A 168 -4.27 -4.07 -11.00
N THR A 169 -3.23 -4.67 -10.41
CA THR A 169 -2.45 -5.73 -11.08
C THR A 169 -3.37 -6.89 -11.47
N ARG A 170 -4.21 -7.36 -10.54
CA ARG A 170 -5.19 -8.42 -10.79
C ARG A 170 -6.15 -8.03 -11.91
N GLN A 171 -6.71 -6.83 -11.85
CA GLN A 171 -7.66 -6.34 -12.85
C GLN A 171 -7.03 -6.39 -14.25
N ARG A 172 -5.80 -5.89 -14.38
CA ARG A 172 -5.08 -5.86 -15.65
C ARG A 172 -4.81 -7.26 -16.21
N VAL A 173 -4.44 -8.22 -15.35
CA VAL A 173 -4.29 -9.62 -15.76
C VAL A 173 -5.63 -10.23 -16.19
N ALA A 174 -6.70 -9.98 -15.43
CA ALA A 174 -8.00 -10.60 -15.68
C ALA A 174 -8.72 -10.06 -16.92
N GLU A 175 -8.65 -8.75 -17.16
CA GLU A 175 -9.40 -8.08 -18.24
C GLU A 175 -8.64 -8.10 -19.57
N GLU A 176 -7.31 -8.04 -19.52
CA GLU A 176 -6.49 -7.86 -20.73
C GLU A 176 -5.48 -8.98 -20.98
N SER A 177 -5.48 -10.03 -20.16
CA SER A 177 -4.57 -11.18 -20.30
C SER A 177 -3.09 -10.77 -20.36
N LYS A 178 -2.73 -9.67 -19.70
CA LYS A 178 -1.35 -9.17 -19.68
C LYS A 178 -0.48 -10.03 -18.74
N PRO A 179 0.81 -10.24 -19.06
CA PRO A 179 1.76 -10.84 -18.13
C PRO A 179 1.85 -10.05 -16.82
N VAL A 180 2.16 -10.73 -15.71
CA VAL A 180 2.24 -10.10 -14.38
C VAL A 180 3.22 -8.92 -14.38
N GLN A 181 4.36 -9.03 -15.06
CA GLN A 181 5.34 -7.94 -15.12
C GLN A 181 4.76 -6.64 -15.72
N GLU A 182 4.01 -6.76 -16.81
CA GLU A 182 3.36 -5.60 -17.45
C GLU A 182 2.25 -5.04 -16.56
N ALA A 183 1.43 -5.92 -15.97
CA ALA A 183 0.38 -5.54 -15.05
C ALA A 183 0.89 -4.81 -13.79
N LEU A 184 2.03 -5.22 -13.25
CA LEU A 184 2.70 -4.55 -12.14
C LEU A 184 3.18 -3.15 -12.52
N GLY A 185 3.72 -2.98 -13.73
CA GLY A 185 4.14 -1.67 -14.26
C GLY A 185 2.96 -0.73 -14.49
N TRP A 186 1.84 -1.28 -14.95
CA TRP A 186 0.60 -0.56 -15.14
C TRP A 186 -0.02 -0.07 -13.82
N ALA A 187 0.10 -0.87 -12.75
CA ALA A 187 -0.48 -0.59 -11.44
C ALA A 187 0.32 0.40 -10.57
N LEU A 188 1.50 0.85 -11.01
CA LEU A 188 2.37 1.78 -10.28
C LEU A 188 1.70 3.04 -9.72
N PRO A 189 0.66 3.64 -10.34
CA PRO A 189 -0.06 4.79 -9.77
C PRO A 189 -0.63 4.54 -8.37
N ALA A 190 -1.00 3.29 -8.03
CA ALA A 190 -1.42 2.92 -6.67
C ALA A 190 -0.34 3.19 -5.60
N LEU A 191 0.92 3.20 -6.01
CA LEU A 191 2.09 3.42 -5.17
C LEU A 191 2.60 4.86 -5.23
N ARG A 192 1.84 5.76 -5.88
CA ARG A 192 2.25 7.14 -6.17
C ARG A 192 3.48 7.24 -7.09
N LEU A 193 3.61 6.25 -7.98
CA LEU A 193 4.63 6.19 -9.00
C LEU A 193 3.94 6.35 -10.37
N PRO A 194 4.60 6.98 -11.36
CA PRO A 194 4.02 7.07 -12.70
C PRO A 194 3.90 5.67 -13.30
N ARG A 195 2.81 5.46 -14.05
CA ARG A 195 2.58 4.23 -14.80
C ARG A 195 3.73 3.98 -15.78
N ASP A 196 4.22 2.75 -15.83
CA ASP A 196 5.20 2.32 -16.83
C ASP A 196 5.04 0.82 -17.03
N SER A 197 4.12 0.45 -17.92
CA SER A 197 3.78 -0.94 -18.21
C SER A 197 5.00 -1.73 -18.74
N GLY A 198 5.97 -1.04 -19.35
CA GLY A 198 7.19 -1.67 -19.88
C GLY A 198 8.28 -1.92 -18.83
N TYR A 199 8.21 -1.26 -17.66
CA TYR A 199 9.33 -1.16 -16.73
C TYR A 199 9.90 -2.50 -16.26
N PHE A 200 9.03 -3.48 -15.97
CA PHE A 200 9.43 -4.79 -15.45
C PHE A 200 9.55 -5.88 -16.52
N VAL A 201 9.17 -5.60 -17.78
CA VAL A 201 9.15 -6.59 -18.86
C VAL A 201 10.56 -7.08 -19.20
N GLY A 202 11.59 -6.23 -19.01
CA GLY A 202 13.00 -6.58 -19.26
C GLY A 202 13.67 -7.46 -18.21
N ILE A 203 12.97 -7.92 -17.17
CA ILE A 203 13.54 -8.85 -16.17
C ILE A 203 13.76 -10.21 -16.84
N LYS A 204 14.98 -10.76 -16.71
CA LYS A 204 15.33 -12.07 -17.26
C LYS A 204 14.58 -13.17 -16.51
N ASP A 205 14.19 -14.23 -17.19
CA ASP A 205 13.41 -15.33 -16.61
C ASP A 205 14.01 -15.90 -15.32
N LYS A 206 15.33 -16.11 -15.30
CA LYS A 206 16.07 -16.63 -14.13
C LYS A 206 16.08 -15.69 -12.92
N ASP A 207 15.72 -14.42 -13.11
CA ASP A 207 15.71 -13.39 -12.07
C ASP A 207 14.27 -13.03 -11.64
N LEU A 208 13.24 -13.60 -12.29
CA LEU A 208 11.83 -13.29 -12.02
C LEU A 208 11.39 -13.75 -10.63
N ASP A 209 11.93 -14.86 -10.14
CA ASP A 209 11.61 -15.40 -8.81
C ASP A 209 12.49 -14.80 -7.69
N GLN A 210 13.35 -13.83 -8.00
CA GLN A 210 14.34 -13.27 -7.07
C GLN A 210 13.86 -11.94 -6.46
N PRO A 211 13.39 -11.90 -5.18
CA PRO A 211 12.88 -10.67 -4.58
C PRO A 211 13.89 -9.52 -4.56
N ARG A 212 15.19 -9.84 -4.43
CA ARG A 212 16.28 -8.86 -4.46
C ARG A 212 16.35 -8.10 -5.79
N ARG A 213 16.03 -8.77 -6.91
CA ARG A 213 16.02 -8.13 -8.23
C ARG A 213 14.89 -7.11 -8.32
N TRP A 214 13.70 -7.50 -7.87
CA TRP A 214 12.52 -6.63 -7.80
C TRP A 214 12.74 -5.43 -6.89
N ARG A 215 13.26 -5.65 -5.67
CA ARG A 215 13.60 -4.58 -4.74
C ARG A 215 14.47 -3.51 -5.40
N LYS A 216 15.56 -3.90 -6.07
CA LYS A 216 16.45 -2.95 -6.76
C LYS A 216 15.73 -2.11 -7.82
N LEU A 217 14.75 -2.68 -8.51
CA LEU A 217 13.96 -1.97 -9.52
C LEU A 217 12.96 -1.00 -8.88
N PHE A 218 12.33 -1.39 -7.78
CA PHE A 218 11.47 -0.51 -6.98
C PHE A 218 12.28 0.62 -6.33
N ASP A 219 13.40 0.33 -5.68
CA ASP A 219 14.31 1.32 -5.11
C ASP A 219 14.67 2.40 -6.15
N LYS A 220 14.94 1.98 -7.39
CA LYS A 220 15.22 2.89 -8.50
C LYS A 220 14.01 3.75 -8.88
N LEU A 221 12.81 3.17 -9.01
CA LEU A 221 11.59 3.96 -9.28
C LEU A 221 11.32 4.99 -8.18
N ILE A 222 11.51 4.57 -6.94
CA ILE A 222 11.25 5.38 -5.74
C ILE A 222 12.25 6.52 -5.65
N SER A 223 13.52 6.27 -5.93
CA SER A 223 14.57 7.30 -5.99
C SER A 223 14.35 8.28 -7.14
N ASP A 224 14.09 7.75 -8.35
CA ASP A 224 14.24 8.53 -9.58
C ASP A 224 12.93 9.20 -10.00
N ARG A 225 11.77 8.59 -9.73
CA ARG A 225 10.46 9.03 -10.28
C ARG A 225 9.47 9.49 -9.22
N LYS A 226 9.45 8.89 -8.02
CA LYS A 226 8.52 9.30 -6.94
C LYS A 226 8.66 10.79 -6.56
N PRO A 227 9.88 11.38 -6.43
CA PRO A 227 10.02 12.79 -6.10
C PRO A 227 9.47 13.71 -7.19
N LEU A 228 9.63 13.32 -8.47
CA LEU A 228 9.16 14.11 -9.61
C LEU A 228 7.63 14.27 -9.60
N MET A 229 6.90 13.23 -9.18
CA MET A 229 5.44 13.30 -8.99
C MET A 229 5.02 14.24 -7.86
N ALA A 230 5.93 14.56 -6.94
CA ALA A 230 5.73 15.59 -5.91
C ALA A 230 6.34 16.95 -6.31
N LYS A 231 6.80 17.12 -7.55
CA LYS A 231 7.58 18.27 -8.03
C LYS A 231 8.84 18.52 -7.21
N MET A 232 9.53 17.45 -6.86
CA MET A 232 10.78 17.49 -6.13
C MET A 232 11.88 16.83 -6.96
N ARG A 233 13.08 17.38 -6.85
CA ARG A 233 14.31 16.74 -7.33
C ARG A 233 14.73 15.63 -6.36
N SER A 234 15.68 14.81 -6.78
CA SER A 234 16.25 13.76 -5.93
C SER A 234 16.92 14.31 -4.65
N ASN A 235 17.40 15.55 -4.66
CA ASN A 235 17.93 16.25 -3.48
C ASN A 235 16.86 17.04 -2.70
N ARG A 236 15.58 16.73 -2.90
CA ARG A 236 14.42 17.35 -2.24
C ARG A 236 14.17 18.84 -2.54
N GLN A 237 14.93 19.45 -3.44
CA GLN A 237 14.59 20.78 -3.93
C GLN A 237 13.29 20.75 -4.74
N THR A 238 12.41 21.71 -4.48
CA THR A 238 11.20 21.92 -5.28
C THR A 238 11.57 22.30 -6.72
N ILE A 239 10.79 21.77 -7.67
CA ILE A 239 10.85 22.13 -9.08
C ILE A 239 9.84 23.25 -9.31
N ASP A 240 10.32 24.39 -9.82
CA ASP A 240 9.50 25.57 -10.04
C ASP A 240 8.52 25.35 -11.19
N ALA A 241 7.31 25.93 -11.09
CA ALA A 241 6.28 25.79 -12.13
C ALA A 241 6.74 26.36 -13.49
N ASP A 242 7.47 27.48 -13.48
CA ASP A 242 8.03 28.08 -14.70
C ASP A 242 9.06 27.17 -15.39
N GLU A 243 9.83 26.40 -14.61
CA GLU A 243 10.80 25.44 -15.15
C GLU A 243 10.08 24.26 -15.81
N LEU A 244 9.04 23.72 -15.16
CA LEU A 244 8.21 22.68 -15.75
C LEU A 244 7.47 23.16 -16.99
N GLN A 245 6.95 24.40 -16.99
CA GLN A 245 6.29 24.99 -18.14
C GLN A 245 7.26 25.15 -19.31
N GLY A 246 8.46 25.70 -19.05
CA GLY A 246 9.48 25.83 -20.09
C GLY A 246 9.89 24.49 -20.70
N GLN A 247 10.06 23.46 -19.86
CA GLN A 247 10.37 22.10 -20.31
C GLN A 247 9.21 21.48 -21.09
N PHE A 248 7.97 21.71 -20.65
CA PHE A 248 6.78 21.22 -21.34
C PHE A 248 6.67 21.83 -22.73
N GLU A 249 6.77 23.16 -22.88
CA GLU A 249 6.70 23.81 -24.19
C GLU A 249 7.79 23.33 -25.15
N GLN A 250 9.01 23.06 -24.64
CA GLN A 250 10.10 22.54 -25.45
C GLN A 250 9.85 21.11 -25.98
N SER A 251 9.14 20.28 -25.21
CA SER A 251 8.94 18.85 -25.50
C SER A 251 7.50 18.50 -25.86
N LYS A 252 6.61 19.49 -25.96
CA LYS A 252 5.15 19.31 -26.14
C LYS A 252 4.79 18.48 -27.35
N GLU A 253 5.51 18.66 -28.46
CA GLU A 253 5.26 17.94 -29.72
C GLU A 253 5.62 16.45 -29.64
N ASP A 254 6.57 16.09 -28.78
CA ASP A 254 7.00 14.70 -28.56
C ASP A 254 6.15 13.98 -27.50
N ILE A 255 5.52 14.74 -26.60
CA ILE A 255 4.60 14.21 -25.58
C ILE A 255 3.23 13.92 -26.19
N ALA A 256 2.64 12.79 -25.83
CA ALA A 256 1.31 12.41 -26.31
C ALA A 256 0.27 13.50 -26.02
N ALA A 257 -0.48 13.93 -27.04
CA ALA A 257 -1.44 15.04 -26.93
C ALA A 257 -2.51 14.86 -25.84
N ILE A 258 -2.87 13.60 -25.55
CA ILE A 258 -3.82 13.27 -24.48
C ILE A 258 -3.31 13.62 -23.07
N ALA A 259 -1.99 13.69 -22.89
CA ALA A 259 -1.35 14.02 -21.61
C ALA A 259 -1.21 15.54 -21.41
N HIS A 260 -1.38 16.37 -22.46
CA HIS A 260 -1.12 17.82 -22.38
C HIS A 260 -1.97 18.52 -21.33
N GLY A 261 -3.29 18.30 -21.32
CA GLY A 261 -4.18 18.91 -20.33
C GLY A 261 -3.83 18.51 -18.88
N PRO A 262 -3.68 17.20 -18.58
CA PRO A 262 -3.21 16.74 -17.27
C PRO A 262 -1.84 17.29 -16.86
N ILE A 263 -0.90 17.47 -17.81
CA ILE A 263 0.38 18.12 -17.55
C ILE A 263 0.19 19.59 -17.16
N GLU A 264 -0.62 20.35 -17.89
CA GLU A 264 -0.90 21.76 -17.56
C GLU A 264 -1.54 21.88 -16.16
N VAL A 265 -2.49 21.00 -15.83
CA VAL A 265 -3.09 20.92 -14.48
C VAL A 265 -2.05 20.54 -13.43
N PHE A 266 -1.19 19.57 -13.72
CA PHE A 266 -0.08 19.21 -12.84
C PHE A 266 0.84 20.39 -12.59
N ILE A 267 1.29 21.12 -13.63
CA ILE A 267 2.18 22.28 -13.51
C ILE A 267 1.56 23.39 -12.65
N ALA A 268 0.26 23.66 -12.81
CA ALA A 268 -0.45 24.68 -12.04
C ALA A 268 -0.69 24.31 -10.56
N ALA A 269 -0.73 23.02 -10.23
CA ALA A 269 -0.97 22.55 -8.86
C ALA A 269 0.19 22.89 -7.90
N PRO A 270 -0.05 23.00 -6.57
CA PRO A 270 1.06 23.13 -5.62
C PRO A 270 1.95 21.87 -5.61
N PRO A 271 3.23 21.99 -5.21
CA PRO A 271 4.10 20.84 -4.97
C PRO A 271 3.51 19.85 -3.95
N GLY A 272 3.87 18.57 -4.08
CA GLY A 272 3.33 17.48 -3.28
C GLY A 272 2.42 16.54 -4.06
N TRP A 273 1.99 15.47 -3.40
CA TRP A 273 1.07 14.49 -3.99
C TRP A 273 -0.38 14.94 -3.81
N GLY A 274 -1.14 15.03 -4.91
CA GLY A 274 -2.56 15.35 -4.93
C GLY A 274 -3.22 14.90 -6.24
N ASP A 275 -4.47 15.30 -6.47
CA ASP A 275 -5.26 14.83 -7.62
C ASP A 275 -4.60 15.08 -8.97
N ALA A 276 -3.89 16.21 -9.12
CA ALA A 276 -3.16 16.52 -10.34
C ALA A 276 -1.96 15.58 -10.58
N ALA A 277 -1.25 15.21 -9.51
CA ALA A 277 -0.16 14.23 -9.58
C ALA A 277 -0.69 12.81 -9.85
N GLN A 278 -1.81 12.43 -9.22
CA GLN A 278 -2.50 11.17 -9.51
C GLN A 278 -2.91 11.11 -10.98
N ALA A 279 -3.57 12.15 -11.50
CA ALA A 279 -4.03 12.21 -12.88
C ALA A 279 -2.87 12.11 -13.88
N LEU A 280 -1.74 12.78 -13.62
CA LEU A 280 -0.54 12.65 -14.44
C LEU A 280 0.07 11.25 -14.37
N ALA A 281 0.09 10.63 -13.18
CA ALA A 281 0.67 9.31 -12.97
C ALA A 281 -0.06 8.20 -13.76
N GLU A 282 -1.32 8.41 -14.17
CA GLU A 282 -2.07 7.46 -14.99
C GLU A 282 -1.58 7.36 -16.45
N PHE A 283 -0.75 8.30 -16.92
CA PHE A 283 -0.16 8.26 -18.26
C PHE A 283 1.14 7.45 -18.27
N GLU A 284 1.43 6.78 -19.39
CA GLU A 284 2.63 5.95 -19.54
C GLU A 284 3.89 6.81 -19.54
N TRP A 285 4.77 6.56 -18.59
CA TRP A 285 6.01 7.29 -18.40
C TRP A 285 6.88 7.34 -19.66
N GLU A 286 7.07 6.17 -20.28
CA GLU A 286 7.86 6.01 -21.50
C GLU A 286 6.98 6.08 -22.75
N ALA A 287 5.84 5.38 -22.79
CA ALA A 287 5.05 5.25 -24.03
C ALA A 287 4.30 6.53 -24.41
N ASP A 288 3.86 7.34 -23.44
CA ASP A 288 3.25 8.65 -23.68
C ASP A 288 4.28 9.79 -23.61
N ASN A 289 5.58 9.45 -23.47
CA ASN A 289 6.71 10.36 -23.33
C ASN A 289 6.59 11.35 -22.15
N VAL A 290 5.82 11.02 -21.10
CA VAL A 290 5.65 11.89 -19.92
C VAL A 290 6.98 12.20 -19.23
N LEU A 291 7.97 11.30 -19.32
CA LEU A 291 9.33 11.53 -18.80
C LEU A 291 9.97 12.83 -19.32
N LEU A 292 9.61 13.27 -20.55
CA LEU A 292 10.20 14.45 -21.18
C LEU A 292 9.87 15.74 -20.44
N LEU A 293 8.79 15.75 -19.64
CA LEU A 293 8.47 16.84 -18.72
C LEU A 293 9.58 17.10 -17.69
N PHE A 294 10.42 16.10 -17.40
CA PHE A 294 11.43 16.16 -16.34
C PHE A 294 12.88 16.02 -16.86
N SER A 295 13.08 15.69 -18.14
CA SER A 295 14.40 15.30 -18.67
C SER A 295 15.42 16.45 -18.74
N GLY A 296 14.97 17.70 -18.87
CA GLY A 296 15.82 18.90 -18.93
C GLY A 296 16.10 19.57 -17.57
N ILE A 297 15.52 19.03 -16.50
CA ILE A 297 15.47 19.67 -15.17
C ILE A 297 16.76 19.37 -14.39
N LYS A 298 17.74 20.28 -14.46
CA LYS A 298 19.09 20.12 -13.87
C LYS A 298 19.14 20.45 -12.39
N LEU A 299 19.79 19.60 -11.58
CA LEU A 299 20.06 19.86 -10.16
C LEU A 299 20.68 21.25 -9.95
N LYS A 300 20.05 22.09 -9.11
CA LYS A 300 20.68 23.34 -8.66
C LYS A 300 21.73 22.99 -7.61
N LYS A 301 22.92 23.58 -7.69
CA LYS A 301 23.95 23.43 -6.65
C LYS A 301 23.42 24.04 -5.35
N THR A 302 23.23 23.23 -4.32
CA THR A 302 22.93 23.70 -2.97
C THR A 302 24.17 23.71 -2.08
N THR A 303 24.14 24.58 -1.09
CA THR A 303 25.07 24.61 0.03
C THR A 303 24.60 23.66 1.14
N LEU A 304 25.53 23.22 2.00
CA LEU A 304 25.21 22.33 3.12
C LEU A 304 24.10 22.89 4.04
N ALA A 305 24.02 24.22 4.17
CA ALA A 305 23.00 24.89 4.96
C ALA A 305 21.59 24.73 4.33
N GLU A 306 21.48 24.84 3.02
CA GLU A 306 20.22 24.69 2.28
C GLU A 306 19.77 23.22 2.26
N ASP A 307 20.70 22.26 2.12
CA ASP A 307 20.38 20.83 2.20
C ASP A 307 19.82 20.46 3.59
N THR A 308 20.33 21.09 4.65
CA THR A 308 19.84 20.88 6.02
C THR A 308 18.43 21.43 6.19
N ILE A 309 18.13 22.62 5.65
CA ILE A 309 16.78 23.21 5.71
C ILE A 309 15.77 22.35 4.93
N ASN A 310 16.11 21.96 3.70
CA ASN A 310 15.26 21.11 2.86
C ASN A 310 14.96 19.76 3.52
N PHE A 311 15.90 19.22 4.30
CA PHE A 311 15.69 17.99 5.06
C PHE A 311 14.64 18.16 6.17
N PHE A 312 14.77 19.20 7.00
CA PHE A 312 13.88 19.41 8.15
C PHE A 312 12.49 19.98 7.80
N GLU A 313 12.38 20.79 6.75
CA GLU A 313 11.08 21.29 6.29
C GLU A 313 10.18 20.18 5.74
N PHE A 314 10.78 19.10 5.22
CA PHE A 314 10.06 17.95 4.70
C PHE A 314 9.63 16.97 5.79
N ASP A 315 10.51 16.62 6.73
CA ASP A 315 10.21 15.63 7.78
C ASP A 315 9.20 16.15 8.83
N PHE A 316 8.99 17.47 8.93
CA PHE A 316 8.08 18.10 9.91
C PHE A 316 6.87 18.85 9.32
N ALA A 317 6.57 18.68 8.03
CA ALA A 317 5.40 19.32 7.39
C ALA A 317 4.06 18.62 7.74
N GLY A 318 3.70 18.64 9.03
CA GLY A 318 2.34 18.43 9.56
C GLY A 318 2.34 18.16 11.09
N PRO A 319 1.42 18.74 11.92
CA PRO A 319 0.70 19.99 11.83
C PRO A 319 1.32 21.06 12.78
N ALA A 320 2.34 21.79 12.33
CA ALA A 320 2.91 22.92 13.08
C ALA A 320 2.20 24.25 12.78
N GLN A 321 0.85 24.24 12.76
CA GLN A 321 0.05 25.46 12.53
C GLN A 321 -0.97 25.69 13.66
N ARG A 322 -0.55 25.46 14.90
CA ARG A 322 -1.19 25.98 16.11
C ARG A 322 -0.13 26.31 17.15
N CYS A 323 0.55 27.46 17.00
CA CYS A 323 1.21 28.17 18.13
C CYS A 323 1.87 29.47 17.65
N ARG A 324 1.14 30.35 16.99
CA ARG A 324 1.52 31.79 16.89
C ARG A 324 0.30 32.68 16.90
N ARG A 325 -0.36 32.78 18.07
CA ARG A 325 -1.06 34.00 18.49
C ARG A 325 -0.89 34.14 20.00
N GLY A 326 -0.29 35.23 20.43
CA GLY A 326 -0.28 35.67 21.82
C GLY A 326 1.06 36.16 22.33
N VAL A 327 1.59 37.27 21.78
CA VAL A 327 2.25 38.33 22.56
C VAL A 327 2.08 39.64 21.80
N SER A 328 1.08 40.43 22.18
CA SER A 328 1.06 41.90 22.32
C SER A 328 -0.32 42.29 22.80
#